data_AF-A6IAW6-F1
#
_entry.id   AF-A6IAW6-F1
#
_cell.length_a   1.000
_cell.length_b   1.000
_cell.length_c   1.000
_cell.angle_alpha   90.00
_cell.angle_beta   90.00
_cell.angle_gamma   90.00
#
_symmetry.space_group_name_H-M   'P 1'
#
loop_
_entity.id
_entity.type
_entity.pdbx_description
1 polymer ?
#
loop_
_entity_poly.entity_id
_entity_poly.type
_entity_poly.pdbx_seq_one_letter_code
_entity_poly.pdbx_strand_id
1 'polypeptide(L)'
;MYAIGGDDYVRLLNQTLRENLKKAGFSETFLNEMIAPVMKVNFGQSTDLNAFVGAVSMTAADSNLWAVEGGNKVVCSGLLQASNSNLISGSVMSIEKTRTKQTGTPPKMYEVVYKTGSEIHSDFYDIVLVAAPLNRKMSNITFRNFDPPIEEFNDPYQQLVTTLIKGELNSTLFSSRHKDQFGLSAILVTDDSDMFINSLSIVASVSHKEGPPPAVDGMHVWKTFSKDILTKEQISKLFLSYDYAVRKPWLSYPYYNPPQKCPSIILHDRLYYLNGIEFAASCMEMSAIAGYNAALLAYHRWNGNEDMIDQDDLYEKLKTEL
;
A
#
# COMPACT_ATOMS: atom_id res chain seq x y z
N MET A 1 -8.50 -7.44 11.78
CA MET A 1 -8.80 -6.18 12.52
C MET A 1 -9.18 -6.47 13.97
N TYR A 2 -10.18 -7.31 14.23
CA TYR A 2 -10.54 -7.75 15.59
C TYR A 2 -9.35 -8.24 16.43
N ALA A 3 -8.52 -9.12 15.88
CA ALA A 3 -7.35 -9.65 16.58
C ALA A 3 -6.26 -8.61 16.94
N ILE A 4 -6.29 -7.42 16.34
CA ILE A 4 -5.26 -6.37 16.55
C ILE A 4 -5.76 -5.29 17.53
N GLY A 5 -7.05 -4.95 17.48
CA GLY A 5 -7.60 -3.85 18.28
C GLY A 5 -9.11 -3.89 18.47
N GLY A 6 -9.72 -5.08 18.35
CA GLY A 6 -11.13 -5.32 18.64
C GLY A 6 -12.13 -4.51 17.80
N ASP A 7 -13.32 -4.31 18.38
CA ASP A 7 -14.40 -3.51 17.80
C ASP A 7 -13.99 -2.06 17.52
N ASP A 8 -13.09 -1.50 18.34
CA ASP A 8 -12.64 -0.13 18.19
C ASP A 8 -11.96 0.09 16.84
N TYR A 9 -11.10 -0.84 16.42
CA TYR A 9 -10.41 -0.78 15.13
C TYR A 9 -11.37 -0.97 13.96
N VAL A 10 -12.39 -1.83 14.11
CA VAL A 10 -13.43 -2.00 13.08
C VAL A 10 -14.26 -0.72 12.93
N ARG A 11 -14.57 -0.05 14.04
CA ARG A 11 -15.29 1.24 14.02
C ARG A 11 -14.51 2.33 13.27
N LEU A 12 -13.18 2.31 13.30
CA LEU A 12 -12.36 3.28 12.56
C LEU A 12 -12.50 3.17 11.04
N LEU A 13 -12.93 2.01 10.51
CA LEU A 13 -13.24 1.85 9.08
C LEU A 13 -14.54 2.55 8.65
N ASN A 14 -15.41 2.86 9.62
CA ASN A 14 -16.76 3.35 9.38
C ASN A 14 -16.95 4.86 9.63
N GLN A 15 -15.88 5.57 10.01
CA GLN A 15 -15.91 7.01 10.28
C GLN A 15 -14.73 7.69 9.60
N THR A 16 -14.89 8.96 9.26
CA THR A 16 -13.77 9.73 8.71
C THR A 16 -12.72 10.01 9.78
N LEU A 17 -11.47 10.18 9.38
CA LEU A 17 -10.40 10.61 10.27
C LEU A 17 -10.75 11.94 10.95
N ARG A 18 -11.31 12.89 10.19
CA ARG A 18 -11.73 14.20 10.72
C ARG A 18 -12.77 14.07 11.83
N GLU A 19 -13.81 13.28 11.64
CA GLU A 19 -14.84 13.04 12.67
C GLU A 19 -14.25 12.40 13.91
N ASN A 20 -13.37 11.41 13.72
CA ASN A 20 -12.75 10.69 14.82
C ASN A 20 -11.87 11.61 15.68
N LEU A 21 -11.00 12.41 15.07
CA LEU A 21 -10.12 13.33 15.78
C LEU A 21 -10.87 14.51 16.41
N LYS A 22 -11.93 15.03 15.77
CA LYS A 22 -12.79 16.04 16.39
C LYS A 22 -13.46 15.53 17.66
N LYS A 23 -13.97 14.29 17.65
CA LYS A 23 -14.55 13.65 18.85
C LYS A 23 -13.50 13.47 19.95
N ALA A 24 -12.24 13.26 19.59
CA ALA A 24 -11.12 13.19 20.53
C ALA A 24 -10.64 14.57 21.04
N GLY A 25 -11.24 15.68 20.59
CA GLY A 25 -10.96 17.04 21.08
C GLY A 25 -9.87 17.81 20.33
N PHE A 26 -9.41 17.33 19.18
CA PHE A 26 -8.44 18.05 18.36
C PHE A 26 -9.09 19.25 17.64
N SER A 27 -8.34 20.36 17.55
CA SER A 27 -8.82 21.60 16.91
C SER A 27 -8.81 21.52 15.39
N GLU A 28 -9.70 22.27 14.73
CA GLU A 28 -9.73 22.35 13.26
C GLU A 28 -8.41 22.83 12.66
N THR A 29 -7.75 23.80 13.31
CA THR A 29 -6.43 24.29 12.90
C THR A 29 -5.42 23.16 12.86
N PHE A 30 -5.37 22.32 13.90
CA PHE A 30 -4.46 21.17 13.90
C PHE A 30 -4.80 20.17 12.79
N LEU A 31 -6.09 19.90 12.56
CA LEU A 31 -6.53 19.00 11.49
C LEU A 31 -6.14 19.52 10.10
N ASN A 32 -6.28 20.82 9.85
CA ASN A 32 -6.00 21.41 8.56
C ASN A 32 -4.51 21.65 8.30
N GLU A 33 -3.75 22.06 9.32
CA GLU A 33 -2.35 22.46 9.17
C GLU A 33 -1.37 21.31 9.41
N MET A 34 -1.74 20.29 10.20
CA MET A 34 -0.87 19.16 10.53
C MET A 34 -1.35 17.84 9.94
N ILE A 35 -2.63 17.51 10.09
CA ILE A 35 -3.13 16.17 9.69
C ILE A 35 -3.39 16.09 8.18
N ALA A 36 -4.07 17.08 7.60
CA ALA A 36 -4.39 17.09 6.18
C ALA A 36 -3.15 16.97 5.28
N PRO A 37 -2.04 17.71 5.52
CA PRO A 37 -0.85 17.56 4.70
C PRO A 37 -0.21 16.16 4.79
N VAL A 38 -0.27 15.51 5.96
CA VAL A 38 0.20 14.11 6.14
C VAL A 38 -0.67 13.15 5.33
N MET A 39 -2.00 13.33 5.31
CA MET A 39 -2.89 12.51 4.48
C MET A 39 -2.60 12.74 2.99
N LYS A 40 -2.36 13.98 2.58
CA LYS A 40 -2.10 14.33 1.18
C LYS A 40 -0.78 13.76 0.67
N VAL A 41 0.29 13.76 1.48
CA VAL A 41 1.59 13.18 1.08
C VAL A 41 1.56 11.66 1.01
N ASN A 42 0.90 11.00 1.96
CA ASN A 42 0.91 9.53 2.04
C ASN A 42 -0.18 8.88 1.19
N PHE A 43 -1.37 9.48 1.19
CA PHE A 43 -2.58 8.92 0.59
C PHE A 43 -3.22 9.80 -0.49
N GLY A 44 -2.71 11.00 -0.77
CA GLY A 44 -3.27 11.86 -1.83
C GLY A 44 -4.77 12.14 -1.67
N GLN A 45 -5.28 11.97 -0.46
CA GLN A 45 -6.67 12.13 -0.04
C GLN A 45 -6.72 13.09 1.14
N SER A 46 -7.87 13.73 1.33
CA SER A 46 -8.14 14.58 2.50
C SER A 46 -8.32 13.74 3.76
N THR A 47 -8.59 14.42 4.87
CA THR A 47 -9.00 13.81 6.16
C THR A 47 -10.34 13.08 6.13
N ASP A 48 -11.00 12.97 4.97
CA ASP A 48 -12.28 12.29 4.79
C ASP A 48 -12.12 10.77 4.57
N LEU A 49 -10.88 10.30 4.37
CA LEU A 49 -10.55 8.88 4.42
C LEU A 49 -10.92 8.24 5.77
N ASN A 50 -10.98 6.92 5.80
CA ASN A 50 -11.32 6.20 7.03
C ASN A 50 -10.27 6.43 8.13
N ALA A 51 -10.73 6.50 9.38
CA ALA A 51 -9.87 6.85 10.52
C ALA A 51 -8.72 5.85 10.74
N PHE A 52 -8.87 4.58 10.31
CA PHE A 52 -7.81 3.58 10.44
C PHE A 52 -6.64 3.86 9.49
N VAL A 53 -6.92 4.17 8.22
CA VAL A 53 -5.92 4.65 7.26
C VAL A 53 -5.25 5.92 7.78
N GLY A 54 -6.02 6.81 8.40
CA GLY A 54 -5.47 8.01 9.04
C GLY A 54 -4.47 7.69 10.15
N ALA A 55 -4.80 6.73 11.02
CA ALA A 55 -3.88 6.27 12.06
C ALA A 55 -2.60 5.66 11.48
N VAL A 56 -2.72 4.79 10.46
CA VAL A 56 -1.56 4.21 9.75
C VAL A 56 -0.73 5.28 9.07
N SER A 57 -1.35 6.28 8.45
CA SER A 57 -0.65 7.39 7.80
C SER A 57 0.17 8.23 8.79
N MET A 58 -0.37 8.47 9.99
CA MET A 58 0.31 9.27 11.01
C MET A 58 1.53 8.57 11.59
N THR A 59 1.62 7.23 11.58
CA THR A 59 2.86 6.55 12.00
C THR A 59 4.02 6.85 11.06
N ALA A 60 3.73 7.21 9.80
CA ALA A 60 4.74 7.64 8.83
C ALA A 60 5.25 9.08 9.04
N ALA A 61 4.71 9.80 10.02
CA ALA A 61 5.25 11.09 10.46
C ALA A 61 6.24 10.94 11.65
N ASP A 62 6.44 9.73 12.17
CA ASP A 62 7.42 9.48 13.23
C ASP A 62 8.86 9.59 12.70
N SER A 63 9.75 10.08 13.56
CA SER A 63 11.20 10.12 13.37
C SER A 63 11.88 8.74 13.36
N ASN A 64 11.22 7.69 13.85
CA ASN A 64 11.78 6.35 13.97
C ASN A 64 11.67 5.49 12.69
N LEU A 65 11.33 6.09 11.55
CA LEU A 65 11.31 5.41 10.28
C LEU A 65 12.71 5.02 9.82
N TRP A 66 12.81 3.88 9.14
CA TRP A 66 14.07 3.34 8.64
C TRP A 66 13.91 2.86 7.20
N ALA A 67 15.05 2.71 6.52
CA ALA A 67 15.13 2.12 5.19
C ALA A 67 16.12 0.96 5.22
N VAL A 68 15.90 -0.03 4.35
CA VAL A 68 16.85 -1.13 4.17
C VAL A 68 18.10 -0.61 3.46
N GLU A 69 19.27 -1.03 3.92
CA GLU A 69 20.53 -0.76 3.23
C GLU A 69 20.48 -1.33 1.79
N GLY A 70 20.84 -0.52 0.79
CA GLY A 70 20.63 -0.85 -0.63
C GLY A 70 19.22 -0.52 -1.17
N GLY A 71 18.34 -0.03 -0.31
CA GLY A 71 16.99 0.45 -0.59
C GLY A 71 15.92 -0.62 -0.47
N ASN A 72 14.69 -0.23 -0.10
CA ASN A 72 13.57 -1.15 0.18
C ASN A 72 13.23 -2.12 -0.96
N LYS A 73 13.67 -1.83 -2.20
CA LYS A 73 13.55 -2.76 -3.34
C LYS A 73 14.17 -4.13 -3.07
N VAL A 74 15.15 -4.23 -2.17
CA VAL A 74 15.86 -5.49 -1.87
C VAL A 74 15.05 -6.43 -0.97
N VAL A 75 14.00 -5.93 -0.31
CA VAL A 75 13.14 -6.74 0.59
C VAL A 75 12.53 -7.91 -0.18
N CYS A 76 11.88 -7.63 -1.32
CA CYS A 76 11.22 -8.68 -2.10
C CYS A 76 12.22 -9.71 -2.66
N SER A 77 13.40 -9.28 -3.11
CA SER A 77 14.43 -10.21 -3.58
C SER A 77 15.00 -11.07 -2.45
N GLY A 78 15.18 -10.49 -1.26
CA GLY A 78 15.63 -11.24 -0.08
C GLY A 78 14.61 -12.28 0.36
N LEU A 79 13.32 -11.93 0.37
CA LEU A 79 12.24 -12.87 0.69
C LEU A 79 12.14 -14.02 -0.32
N LEU A 80 12.27 -13.73 -1.62
CA LEU A 80 12.29 -14.76 -2.67
C LEU A 80 13.48 -15.72 -2.54
N GLN A 81 14.65 -15.19 -2.15
CA GLN A 81 15.83 -16.02 -1.89
C GLN A 81 15.63 -16.90 -0.64
N ALA A 82 15.10 -16.32 0.44
CA ALA A 82 14.90 -17.02 1.70
C ALA A 82 13.82 -18.11 1.63
N SER A 83 12.79 -17.92 0.81
CA SER A 83 11.68 -18.88 0.68
C SER A 83 12.05 -20.16 -0.07
N ASN A 84 13.17 -20.19 -0.79
CA ASN A 84 13.50 -21.24 -1.76
C ASN A 84 12.36 -21.55 -2.76
N SER A 85 11.53 -20.54 -3.07
CA SER A 85 10.39 -20.70 -3.97
C SER A 85 10.83 -20.83 -5.43
N ASN A 86 10.10 -21.62 -6.23
CA ASN A 86 10.27 -21.63 -7.68
C ASN A 86 9.59 -20.39 -8.31
N LEU A 87 10.39 -19.39 -8.67
CA LEU A 87 9.88 -18.17 -9.30
C LEU A 87 9.60 -18.39 -10.79
N ILE A 88 8.34 -18.25 -11.18
CA ILE A 88 7.91 -18.26 -12.58
C ILE A 88 7.67 -16.82 -13.03
N SER A 89 8.49 -16.34 -13.98
CA SER A 89 8.35 -15.00 -14.57
C SER A 89 7.24 -14.98 -15.61
N GLY A 90 6.00 -14.74 -15.19
CA GLY A 90 4.84 -14.69 -16.06
C GLY A 90 3.65 -13.94 -15.46
N SER A 91 2.57 -13.85 -16.23
CA SER A 91 1.32 -13.22 -15.81
C SER A 91 0.21 -14.27 -15.69
N VAL A 92 -0.39 -14.38 -14.51
CA VAL A 92 -1.58 -15.22 -14.30
C VAL A 92 -2.75 -14.67 -15.09
N MET A 93 -3.44 -15.54 -15.83
CA MET A 93 -4.59 -15.20 -16.67
C MET A 93 -5.90 -15.69 -16.06
N SER A 94 -5.90 -16.91 -15.50
CA SER A 94 -7.07 -17.45 -14.83
C SER A 94 -6.74 -18.43 -13.72
N ILE A 95 -7.66 -18.52 -12.76
CA ILE A 95 -7.67 -19.53 -11.70
C ILE A 95 -8.98 -20.30 -11.88
N GLU A 96 -8.89 -21.60 -12.07
CA GLU A 96 -10.05 -22.46 -12.33
C GLU A 96 -10.21 -23.48 -11.21
N LYS A 97 -11.41 -23.59 -10.65
CA LYS A 97 -11.74 -24.66 -9.72
C LYS A 97 -11.86 -25.98 -10.49
N THR A 98 -11.09 -27.00 -10.11
CA THR A 98 -11.11 -28.29 -10.79
C THR A 98 -12.45 -29.00 -10.51
N ARG A 99 -13.10 -29.50 -11.57
CA ARG A 99 -14.40 -30.20 -11.45
C ARG A 99 -14.25 -31.66 -11.01
N THR A 100 -13.09 -32.24 -11.25
CA THR A 100 -12.75 -33.62 -10.91
C THR A 100 -11.74 -33.61 -9.79
N LYS A 101 -12.02 -34.33 -8.70
CA LYS A 101 -11.01 -34.73 -7.70
C LYS A 101 -9.95 -35.54 -8.45
N GLN A 102 -8.94 -34.88 -9.03
CA GLN A 102 -7.83 -35.60 -9.62
C GLN A 102 -7.17 -36.41 -8.51
N THR A 103 -6.89 -37.68 -8.81
CA THR A 103 -6.35 -38.65 -7.87
C THR A 103 -4.99 -38.18 -7.35
N GLY A 104 -5.00 -37.73 -6.10
CA GLY A 104 -3.88 -37.30 -5.29
C GLY A 104 -4.38 -37.06 -3.87
N THR A 105 -3.56 -37.37 -2.86
CA THR A 105 -3.83 -37.06 -1.46
C THR A 105 -2.82 -36.01 -1.00
N PRO A 106 -3.21 -34.74 -0.82
CA PRO A 106 -4.55 -34.15 -1.04
C PRO A 106 -4.90 -33.95 -2.53
N PRO A 107 -6.20 -33.82 -2.88
CA PRO A 107 -6.64 -33.60 -4.26
C PRO A 107 -6.28 -32.19 -4.73
N LYS A 108 -5.67 -32.08 -5.91
CA LYS A 108 -5.37 -30.78 -6.53
C LYS A 108 -6.66 -30.03 -6.86
N MET A 109 -6.82 -28.85 -6.29
CA MET A 109 -8.09 -28.13 -6.24
C MET A 109 -8.23 -27.03 -7.30
N TYR A 110 -7.09 -26.50 -7.76
CA TYR A 110 -7.05 -25.36 -8.66
C TYR A 110 -6.12 -25.63 -9.84
N GLU A 111 -6.55 -25.23 -11.03
CA GLU A 111 -5.67 -25.04 -12.19
C GLU A 111 -5.40 -23.55 -12.33
N VAL A 112 -4.13 -23.17 -12.38
CA VAL A 112 -3.69 -21.79 -12.62
C VAL A 112 -3.11 -21.72 -14.01
N VAL A 113 -3.73 -20.90 -14.86
CA VAL A 113 -3.30 -20.65 -16.23
C VAL A 113 -2.52 -19.35 -16.26
N TYR A 114 -1.32 -19.37 -16.82
CA TYR A 114 -0.43 -18.22 -16.86
C TYR A 114 0.33 -18.14 -18.18
N LYS A 115 0.82 -16.94 -18.49
CA LYS A 115 1.55 -16.64 -19.71
C LYS A 115 3.01 -16.29 -19.39
N THR A 116 3.95 -16.98 -20.03
CA THR A 116 5.38 -16.67 -19.98
C THR A 116 5.88 -16.36 -21.39
N GLY A 117 6.30 -15.11 -21.63
CA GLY A 117 6.61 -14.66 -22.99
C GLY A 117 5.39 -14.75 -23.91
N SER A 118 5.46 -15.56 -24.97
CA SER A 118 4.35 -15.83 -25.89
C SER A 118 3.55 -17.09 -25.57
N GLU A 119 4.06 -17.95 -24.68
CA GLU A 119 3.50 -19.27 -24.39
C GLU A 119 2.50 -19.23 -23.23
N ILE A 120 1.48 -20.08 -23.32
CA ILE A 120 0.47 -20.26 -22.27
C ILE A 120 0.72 -21.62 -21.64
N HIS A 121 0.82 -21.61 -20.31
CA HIS A 121 1.02 -22.79 -19.49
C HIS A 121 -0.10 -22.90 -18.47
N SER A 122 -0.27 -24.09 -17.91
CA SER A 122 -1.09 -24.29 -16.74
C SER A 122 -0.44 -25.29 -15.79
N ASP A 123 -0.68 -25.07 -14.50
CA ASP A 123 -0.24 -25.96 -13.42
C ASP A 123 -1.33 -26.11 -12.38
N PHE A 124 -1.28 -27.20 -11.62
CA PHE A 124 -2.28 -27.55 -10.62
C PHE A 124 -1.76 -27.37 -9.20
N TYR A 125 -2.57 -26.73 -8.35
CA TYR A 125 -2.24 -26.33 -6.98
C TYR A 125 -3.31 -26.77 -5.98
N ASP A 126 -2.88 -27.10 -4.77
CA ASP A 126 -3.75 -27.46 -3.65
C ASP A 126 -4.28 -26.23 -2.89
N ILE A 127 -3.44 -25.20 -2.78
CA ILE A 127 -3.73 -23.91 -2.14
C ILE A 127 -3.24 -22.81 -3.07
N VAL A 128 -4.04 -21.75 -3.25
CA VAL A 128 -3.69 -20.59 -4.05
C VAL A 128 -3.79 -19.32 -3.20
N LEU A 129 -2.71 -18.53 -3.19
CA LEU A 129 -2.65 -17.23 -2.53
C LEU A 129 -2.55 -16.15 -3.61
N VAL A 130 -3.55 -15.29 -3.70
CA VAL A 130 -3.60 -14.16 -4.62
C VAL A 130 -3.00 -12.94 -3.93
N ALA A 131 -1.75 -12.64 -4.27
CA ALA A 131 -1.00 -11.48 -3.81
C ALA A 131 -0.88 -10.39 -4.91
N ALA A 132 -1.94 -10.21 -5.70
CA ALA A 132 -2.08 -9.13 -6.67
C ALA A 132 -3.43 -8.42 -6.51
N PRO A 133 -3.52 -7.09 -6.69
CA PRO A 133 -4.81 -6.38 -6.67
C PRO A 133 -5.76 -6.91 -7.74
N LEU A 134 -6.94 -7.39 -7.35
CA LEU A 134 -7.92 -8.02 -8.26
C LEU A 134 -8.75 -7.01 -9.08
N ASN A 135 -8.49 -5.72 -8.94
CA ASN A 135 -9.10 -4.71 -9.79
C ASN A 135 -8.69 -4.90 -11.26
N ARG A 136 -9.65 -4.89 -12.19
CA ARG A 136 -9.42 -5.11 -13.63
C ARG A 136 -8.41 -4.16 -14.29
N LYS A 137 -8.20 -2.96 -13.74
CA LYS A 137 -7.19 -2.01 -14.22
C LYS A 137 -5.77 -2.42 -13.79
N MET A 138 -5.63 -3.28 -12.79
CA MET A 138 -4.36 -3.71 -12.19
C MET A 138 -4.00 -5.15 -12.55
N SER A 139 -4.97 -6.07 -12.45
CA SER A 139 -4.80 -7.45 -12.86
C SER A 139 -6.01 -7.93 -13.65
N ASN A 140 -5.77 -8.80 -14.62
CA ASN A 140 -6.82 -9.38 -15.46
C ASN A 140 -6.93 -10.89 -15.21
N ILE A 141 -7.05 -11.27 -13.94
CA ILE A 141 -7.19 -12.67 -13.52
C ILE A 141 -8.67 -13.04 -13.56
N THR A 142 -9.02 -14.05 -14.36
CA THR A 142 -10.40 -14.55 -14.45
C THR A 142 -10.58 -15.76 -13.54
N PHE A 143 -11.60 -15.74 -12.67
CA PHE A 143 -11.99 -16.90 -11.87
C PHE A 143 -13.05 -17.72 -12.60
N ARG A 144 -12.79 -19.02 -12.82
CA ARG A 144 -13.70 -19.91 -13.58
C ARG A 144 -14.13 -21.11 -12.77
N ASN A 145 -15.33 -21.62 -13.08
CA ASN A 145 -15.91 -22.81 -12.46
C ASN A 145 -16.17 -22.69 -10.94
N PHE A 146 -16.34 -21.46 -10.43
CA PHE A 146 -16.77 -21.21 -9.06
C PHE A 146 -18.29 -21.12 -8.99
N ASP A 147 -18.87 -21.75 -7.96
CA ASP A 147 -20.29 -21.69 -7.64
C ASP A 147 -20.42 -21.49 -6.11
N PRO A 148 -20.89 -20.32 -5.63
CA PRO A 148 -21.19 -19.13 -6.42
C PRO A 148 -19.93 -18.52 -7.08
N PRO A 149 -20.07 -17.69 -8.14
CA PRO A 149 -18.95 -16.98 -8.74
C PRO A 149 -18.22 -16.08 -7.73
N ILE A 150 -16.91 -15.92 -7.88
CA ILE A 150 -16.12 -14.96 -7.10
C ILE A 150 -16.52 -13.53 -7.50
N GLU A 151 -16.73 -12.66 -6.51
CA GLU A 151 -17.12 -11.25 -6.70
C GLU A 151 -16.12 -10.51 -7.59
N GLU A 152 -16.63 -9.59 -8.43
CA GLU A 152 -15.76 -8.70 -9.22
C GLU A 152 -15.28 -7.51 -8.38
N PHE A 153 -14.00 -7.19 -8.48
CA PHE A 153 -13.39 -6.09 -7.75
C PHE A 153 -13.30 -4.85 -8.65
N ASN A 154 -14.18 -3.89 -8.44
CA ASN A 154 -14.27 -2.69 -9.28
C ASN A 154 -13.98 -1.39 -8.50
N ASP A 155 -13.50 -1.50 -7.26
CA ASP A 155 -13.27 -0.35 -6.39
C ASP A 155 -12.26 0.63 -6.99
N PRO A 156 -12.50 1.94 -6.88
CA PRO A 156 -11.58 2.94 -7.39
C PRO A 156 -10.23 2.84 -6.68
N TYR A 157 -9.16 3.14 -7.44
CA TYR A 157 -7.81 3.26 -6.90
C TYR A 157 -7.35 4.71 -7.00
N GLN A 158 -6.58 5.14 -6.02
CA GLN A 158 -5.94 6.44 -6.05
C GLN A 158 -4.80 6.43 -7.09
N GLN A 159 -4.99 7.22 -8.14
CA GLN A 159 -3.91 7.50 -9.09
C GLN A 159 -2.98 8.55 -8.49
N LEU A 160 -1.68 8.26 -8.57
CA LEU A 160 -0.62 9.21 -8.26
C LEU A 160 0.44 9.19 -9.34
N VAL A 161 1.21 10.27 -9.42
CA VAL A 161 2.45 10.34 -10.17
C VAL A 161 3.56 10.74 -9.21
N THR A 162 4.57 9.88 -9.11
CA THR A 162 5.83 10.27 -8.48
C THR A 162 6.71 10.91 -9.53
N THR A 163 7.18 12.13 -9.29
CA THR A 163 8.19 12.76 -10.14
C THR A 163 9.47 13.01 -9.35
N LEU A 164 10.59 12.49 -9.84
CA LEU A 164 11.94 12.73 -9.31
C LEU A 164 12.64 13.74 -10.20
N ILE A 165 13.11 14.85 -9.63
CA ILE A 165 13.65 16.00 -10.36
C ILE A 165 15.00 16.35 -9.75
N LYS A 166 16.09 16.25 -10.52
CA LYS A 166 17.38 16.86 -10.13
C LYS A 166 17.35 18.31 -10.57
N GLY A 167 17.26 19.24 -9.63
CA GLY A 167 17.08 20.65 -9.98
C GLY A 167 17.26 21.62 -8.83
N GLU A 168 17.33 22.90 -9.21
CA GLU A 168 17.42 24.03 -8.31
C GLU A 168 16.02 24.58 -8.02
N LEU A 169 15.58 24.44 -6.77
CA LEU A 169 14.24 24.84 -6.35
C LEU A 169 14.03 26.34 -6.48
N ASN A 170 12.87 26.74 -7.00
CA ASN A 170 12.37 28.09 -6.91
C ASN A 170 11.78 28.35 -5.51
N SER A 171 12.64 28.62 -4.53
CA SER A 171 12.23 28.75 -3.12
C SER A 171 11.28 29.92 -2.86
N THR A 172 11.29 30.96 -3.70
CA THR A 172 10.40 32.13 -3.56
C THR A 172 8.92 31.78 -3.76
N LEU A 173 8.62 30.61 -4.34
CA LEU A 173 7.25 30.08 -4.43
C LEU A 173 6.69 29.67 -3.07
N PHE A 174 7.56 29.28 -2.13
CA PHE A 174 7.16 28.66 -0.85
C PHE A 174 7.55 29.50 0.36
N SER A 175 8.46 30.44 0.21
CA SER A 175 8.94 31.26 1.31
C SER A 175 9.39 32.64 0.83
N SER A 176 9.20 33.65 1.68
CA SER A 176 9.81 34.97 1.53
C SER A 176 11.27 35.00 2.00
N ARG A 177 11.78 33.92 2.60
CA ARG A 177 13.19 33.82 3.03
C ARG A 177 14.12 33.83 1.83
N HIS A 178 15.32 34.39 2.01
CA HIS A 178 16.37 34.32 1.01
C HIS A 178 16.73 32.85 0.71
N LYS A 179 17.16 32.59 -0.53
CA LYS A 179 17.41 31.25 -1.06
C LYS A 179 18.47 30.46 -0.28
N ASP A 180 19.51 31.14 0.17
CA ASP A 180 20.56 30.65 1.06
C ASP A 180 20.07 30.32 2.48
N GLN A 181 18.88 30.83 2.85
CA GLN A 181 18.23 30.63 4.16
C GLN A 181 16.95 29.80 4.07
N PHE A 182 16.62 29.24 2.89
CA PHE A 182 15.38 28.49 2.70
C PHE A 182 15.31 27.32 3.69
N GLY A 183 16.38 26.51 3.78
CA GLY A 183 16.62 25.55 4.86
C GLY A 183 15.58 24.43 5.02
N LEU A 184 14.54 24.37 4.18
CA LEU A 184 13.51 23.33 4.22
C LEU A 184 13.87 22.16 3.31
N SER A 185 13.79 20.95 3.84
CA SER A 185 13.96 19.70 3.10
C SER A 185 12.63 19.13 2.58
N ALA A 186 11.50 19.63 3.06
CA ALA A 186 10.17 19.20 2.68
C ALA A 186 9.17 20.36 2.70
N ILE A 187 8.21 20.31 1.77
CA ILE A 187 7.06 21.18 1.63
C ILE A 187 5.84 20.27 1.54
N LEU A 188 4.91 20.44 2.47
CA LEU A 188 3.63 19.75 2.50
C LEU A 188 2.52 20.72 2.13
N VAL A 189 1.46 20.20 1.52
CA VAL A 189 0.37 21.00 0.98
C VAL A 189 -0.91 20.71 1.76
N THR A 190 -1.58 21.75 2.21
CA THR A 190 -2.90 21.66 2.89
C THR A 190 -4.02 21.38 1.89
N ASP A 191 -5.20 21.00 2.40
CA ASP A 191 -6.36 20.66 1.55
C ASP A 191 -6.97 21.88 0.83
N ASP A 192 -6.84 23.08 1.41
CA ASP A 192 -7.36 24.34 0.88
C ASP A 192 -6.46 25.00 -0.18
N SER A 193 -5.27 24.45 -0.41
CA SER A 193 -4.33 24.95 -1.41
C SER A 193 -4.67 24.49 -2.83
N ASP A 194 -4.57 25.41 -3.79
CA ASP A 194 -4.71 25.19 -5.23
C ASP A 194 -3.43 24.62 -5.90
N MET A 195 -2.44 24.23 -5.10
CA MET A 195 -1.21 23.63 -5.60
C MET A 195 -1.48 22.33 -6.37
N PHE A 196 -0.83 22.22 -7.53
CA PHE A 196 -0.92 21.06 -8.43
C PHE A 196 -0.06 19.86 -7.97
N ILE A 197 0.57 19.97 -6.80
CA ILE A 197 1.34 18.92 -6.15
C ILE A 197 0.75 18.63 -4.77
N ASN A 198 0.96 17.41 -4.29
CA ASN A 198 0.58 16.98 -2.94
C ASN A 198 1.71 17.26 -1.94
N SER A 199 2.95 17.20 -2.39
CA SER A 199 4.16 17.45 -1.59
C SER A 199 5.39 17.62 -2.46
N LEU A 200 6.46 18.15 -1.87
CA LEU A 200 7.78 18.24 -2.48
C LEU A 200 8.85 18.05 -1.40
N SER A 201 9.79 17.13 -1.58
CA SER A 201 10.83 16.86 -0.58
C SER A 201 12.14 16.44 -1.22
N ILE A 202 13.26 16.70 -0.55
CA ILE A 202 14.57 16.19 -0.94
C ILE A 202 14.62 14.68 -0.68
N VAL A 203 15.11 13.92 -1.65
CA VAL A 203 15.32 12.48 -1.49
C VAL A 203 16.54 12.25 -0.60
N ALA A 204 16.31 11.68 0.59
CA ALA A 204 17.36 11.26 1.50
C ALA A 204 18.16 10.07 0.92
N SER A 205 19.43 9.96 1.30
CA SER A 205 20.22 8.77 0.96
C SER A 205 19.81 7.59 1.84
N VAL A 206 19.75 6.39 1.25
CA VAL A 206 19.59 5.15 2.02
C VAL A 206 20.86 4.72 2.75
N SER A 207 22.02 5.31 2.39
CA SER A 207 23.33 4.98 2.99
C SER A 207 23.77 5.93 4.10
N HIS A 208 23.18 7.13 4.19
CA HIS A 208 23.56 8.15 5.16
C HIS A 208 22.37 8.43 6.07
N LYS A 209 22.58 8.25 7.38
CA LYS A 209 21.51 8.34 8.38
C LYS A 209 21.10 9.77 8.73
N GLU A 210 21.89 10.77 8.34
CA GLU A 210 21.73 12.15 8.79
C GLU A 210 21.40 13.10 7.65
N GLY A 211 20.16 13.60 7.66
CA GLY A 211 19.72 14.72 6.84
C GLY A 211 19.66 14.46 5.32
N PRO A 212 19.21 15.47 4.55
CA PRO A 212 19.29 15.41 3.10
C PRO A 212 20.77 15.35 2.66
N PRO A 213 21.09 14.61 1.58
CA PRO A 213 22.45 14.59 1.06
C PRO A 213 22.87 16.02 0.63
N PRO A 214 24.16 16.36 0.75
CA PRO A 214 24.68 17.63 0.22
C PRO A 214 24.30 17.81 -1.24
N ALA A 215 24.05 19.06 -1.63
CA ALA A 215 23.79 19.38 -3.03
C ALA A 215 25.00 19.00 -3.89
N VAL A 216 24.76 18.36 -5.03
CA VAL A 216 25.78 18.08 -6.04
C VAL A 216 25.60 19.10 -7.16
N ASP A 217 26.65 19.85 -7.47
CA ASP A 217 26.62 20.98 -8.40
C ASP A 217 25.56 22.04 -8.02
N GLY A 218 25.31 22.21 -6.72
CA GLY A 218 24.30 23.15 -6.21
C GLY A 218 22.85 22.66 -6.34
N MET A 219 22.60 21.42 -6.79
CA MET A 219 21.27 20.85 -6.95
C MET A 219 21.01 19.64 -6.05
N HIS A 220 19.73 19.44 -5.70
CA HIS A 220 19.25 18.24 -5.03
C HIS A 220 18.35 17.42 -5.95
N VAL A 221 18.17 16.14 -5.61
CA VAL A 221 17.10 15.33 -6.16
C VAL A 221 15.86 15.51 -5.30
N TRP A 222 14.83 16.06 -5.90
CA TRP A 222 13.53 16.29 -5.29
C TRP A 222 12.53 15.23 -5.73
N LYS A 223 11.67 14.80 -4.81
CA LYS A 223 10.50 13.95 -5.06
C LYS A 223 9.24 14.77 -4.83
N THR A 224 8.33 14.69 -5.79
CA THR A 224 6.98 15.21 -5.65
C THR A 224 5.94 14.16 -6.00
N PHE A 225 4.81 14.21 -5.29
CA PHE A 225 3.59 13.50 -5.65
C PHE A 225 2.60 14.48 -6.27
N SER A 226 1.93 14.07 -7.33
CA SER A 226 0.83 14.80 -7.96
C SER A 226 -0.25 13.85 -8.43
N LYS A 227 -1.45 14.35 -8.68
CA LYS A 227 -2.56 13.56 -9.25
C LYS A 227 -2.27 13.13 -10.69
N ASP A 228 -1.74 14.07 -11.48
CA ASP A 228 -1.46 13.92 -12.90
C ASP A 228 0.01 14.16 -13.21
N ILE A 229 0.44 13.80 -14.41
CA ILE A 229 1.82 14.04 -14.87
C ILE A 229 2.06 15.54 -14.96
N LEU A 230 3.07 16.03 -14.26
CA LEU A 230 3.44 17.45 -14.29
C LEU A 230 3.88 17.88 -15.70
N THR A 231 3.28 18.96 -16.20
CA THR A 231 3.71 19.59 -17.45
C THR A 231 5.07 20.26 -17.28
N LYS A 232 5.71 20.63 -18.40
CA LYS A 232 6.99 21.36 -18.35
C LYS A 232 6.81 22.70 -17.65
N GLU A 233 5.71 23.39 -17.90
CA GLU A 233 5.38 24.69 -17.29
C GLU A 233 5.19 24.57 -15.78
N GLN A 234 4.54 23.49 -15.32
CA GLN A 234 4.41 23.19 -13.90
C GLN A 234 5.77 22.92 -13.24
N ILE A 235 6.65 22.16 -13.90
CA ILE A 235 8.01 21.91 -13.40
C ILE A 235 8.82 23.21 -13.36
N SER A 236 8.76 24.05 -14.39
CA SER A 236 9.46 25.34 -14.45
C SER A 236 8.93 26.36 -13.43
N LYS A 237 7.70 26.20 -12.92
CA LYS A 237 7.22 26.98 -11.77
C LYS A 237 7.92 26.56 -10.47
N LEU A 238 8.13 25.26 -10.30
CA LEU A 238 8.75 24.67 -9.10
C LEU A 238 10.27 24.85 -9.09
N PHE A 239 10.93 24.84 -10.25
CA PHE A 239 12.39 24.82 -10.37
C PHE A 239 12.90 25.93 -11.28
N LEU A 240 13.92 26.66 -10.83
CA LEU A 240 14.64 27.67 -11.62
C LEU A 240 15.38 27.02 -12.79
N SER A 241 15.94 25.84 -12.54
CA SER A 241 16.59 24.98 -13.52
C SER A 241 16.52 23.53 -13.07
N TYR A 242 16.55 22.57 -14.01
CA TYR A 242 16.61 21.15 -13.70
C TYR A 242 17.36 20.38 -14.80
N ASP A 243 18.11 19.36 -14.40
CA ASP A 243 18.87 18.49 -15.31
C ASP A 243 17.95 17.45 -15.97
N TYR A 244 17.16 16.75 -15.15
CA TYR A 244 16.24 15.72 -15.60
C TYR A 244 15.05 15.55 -14.65
N ALA A 245 13.96 15.01 -15.20
CA ALA A 245 12.75 14.68 -14.48
C ALA A 245 12.27 13.26 -14.87
N VAL A 246 12.27 12.34 -13.91
CA VAL A 246 11.77 10.96 -14.08
C VAL A 246 10.38 10.87 -13.48
N ARG A 247 9.42 10.35 -14.26
CA ARG A 247 8.00 10.28 -13.88
C ARG A 247 7.56 8.83 -13.79
N LYS A 248 6.85 8.49 -12.72
CA LYS A 248 6.26 7.16 -12.52
C LYS A 248 4.79 7.31 -12.15
N PRO A 249 3.86 7.20 -13.12
CA PRO A 249 2.45 7.04 -12.83
C PRO A 249 2.18 5.64 -12.27
N TRP A 250 1.27 5.54 -11.31
CA TRP A 250 0.85 4.28 -10.71
C TRP A 250 -0.52 4.43 -10.03
N LEU A 251 -1.26 3.33 -9.99
CA LEU A 251 -2.40 3.15 -9.08
C LEU A 251 -1.82 2.66 -7.76
N SER A 252 -1.95 3.50 -6.74
CA SER A 252 -1.16 3.39 -5.51
C SER A 252 -1.83 2.52 -4.44
N TYR A 253 -3.13 2.73 -4.21
CA TYR A 253 -3.94 1.98 -3.23
C TYR A 253 -5.43 2.17 -3.53
N PRO A 254 -6.34 1.38 -2.92
CA PRO A 254 -7.77 1.62 -2.99
C PRO A 254 -8.12 3.03 -2.53
N TYR A 255 -9.11 3.66 -3.16
CA TYR A 255 -9.63 4.94 -2.70
C TYR A 255 -10.50 4.71 -1.46
N TYR A 256 -10.16 5.39 -0.37
CA TYR A 256 -10.81 5.17 0.92
C TYR A 256 -12.01 6.08 1.09
N ASN A 257 -13.19 5.50 1.31
CA ASN A 257 -14.42 6.24 1.55
C ASN A 257 -15.29 5.53 2.60
N PRO A 258 -15.35 6.04 3.84
CA PRO A 258 -16.18 5.45 4.89
C PRO A 258 -17.69 5.44 4.52
N PRO A 259 -18.44 4.38 4.89
CA PRO A 259 -17.97 3.16 5.51
C PRO A 259 -17.18 2.28 4.55
N GLN A 260 -15.98 1.87 4.97
CA GLN A 260 -15.06 1.12 4.11
C GLN A 260 -15.40 -0.38 4.14
N LYS A 261 -15.89 -0.91 3.01
CA LYS A 261 -16.01 -2.36 2.81
C LYS A 261 -14.63 -2.94 2.50
N CYS A 262 -14.20 -3.93 3.28
CA CYS A 262 -13.02 -4.73 2.97
C CYS A 262 -13.47 -6.02 2.27
N PRO A 263 -12.79 -6.45 1.18
CA PRO A 263 -13.08 -7.71 0.53
C PRO A 263 -12.74 -8.90 1.44
N SER A 264 -13.36 -10.04 1.18
CA SER A 264 -13.04 -11.27 1.91
C SER A 264 -11.60 -11.72 1.62
N ILE A 265 -10.88 -12.10 2.68
CA ILE A 265 -9.57 -12.75 2.55
C ILE A 265 -9.74 -14.18 2.04
N ILE A 266 -10.83 -14.87 2.35
CA ILE A 266 -11.12 -16.22 1.87
C ILE A 266 -12.09 -16.09 0.69
N LEU A 267 -11.61 -16.32 -0.53
CA LEU A 267 -12.45 -16.30 -1.74
C LEU A 267 -13.14 -17.64 -1.97
N HIS A 268 -12.46 -18.73 -1.61
CA HIS A 268 -12.98 -20.09 -1.62
C HIS A 268 -12.12 -20.93 -0.65
N ASP A 269 -12.56 -22.15 -0.29
CA ASP A 269 -11.73 -23.09 0.49
C ASP A 269 -10.35 -23.25 -0.16
N ARG A 270 -9.26 -22.95 0.56
CA ARG A 270 -7.87 -22.97 0.07
C ARG A 270 -7.54 -21.95 -1.05
N LEU A 271 -8.35 -20.93 -1.25
CA LEU A 271 -8.08 -19.79 -2.14
C LEU A 271 -8.19 -18.48 -1.37
N TYR A 272 -7.06 -17.79 -1.20
CA TYR A 272 -6.96 -16.62 -0.33
C TYR A 272 -6.55 -15.35 -1.09
N TYR A 273 -7.11 -14.20 -0.74
CA TYR A 273 -6.83 -12.89 -1.33
C TYR A 273 -6.12 -11.98 -0.33
N LEU A 274 -4.81 -11.82 -0.50
CA LEU A 274 -3.96 -11.13 0.47
C LEU A 274 -4.07 -9.61 0.33
N ASN A 275 -4.08 -9.07 -0.89
CA ASN A 275 -4.21 -7.62 -1.12
C ASN A 275 -5.58 -7.08 -0.71
N GLY A 276 -6.53 -7.94 -0.32
CA GLY A 276 -7.75 -7.49 0.34
C GLY A 276 -7.47 -6.64 1.58
N ILE A 277 -6.33 -6.86 2.24
CA ILE A 277 -5.90 -6.05 3.40
C ILE A 277 -5.68 -4.57 3.06
N GLU A 278 -5.35 -4.24 1.81
CA GLU A 278 -5.06 -2.87 1.40
C GLU A 278 -6.29 -1.95 1.51
N PHE A 279 -7.50 -2.53 1.51
CA PHE A 279 -8.75 -1.82 1.75
C PHE A 279 -8.92 -1.38 3.21
N ALA A 280 -8.29 -2.08 4.16
CA ALA A 280 -8.22 -1.62 5.53
C ALA A 280 -7.18 -0.49 5.64
N ALA A 281 -5.96 -0.73 5.16
CA ALA A 281 -4.93 0.28 4.93
C ALA A 281 -3.83 -0.30 4.05
N SER A 282 -3.25 0.50 3.15
CA SER A 282 -2.16 0.08 2.28
C SER A 282 -0.81 0.58 2.79
N CYS A 283 0.05 -0.35 3.19
CA CYS A 283 1.48 -0.17 3.40
C CYS A 283 2.18 -1.54 3.41
N MET A 284 3.51 -1.56 3.41
CA MET A 284 4.28 -2.82 3.36
C MET A 284 4.02 -3.71 4.59
N GLU A 285 3.82 -3.08 5.74
CA GLU A 285 3.54 -3.74 7.03
C GLU A 285 2.18 -4.46 6.99
N MET A 286 1.15 -3.83 6.42
CA MET A 286 -0.16 -4.47 6.23
C MET A 286 -0.06 -5.68 5.30
N SER A 287 0.72 -5.58 4.22
CA SER A 287 1.00 -6.71 3.33
C SER A 287 1.77 -7.84 4.02
N ALA A 288 2.71 -7.52 4.91
CA ALA A 288 3.43 -8.51 5.72
C ALA A 288 2.50 -9.21 6.72
N ILE A 289 1.59 -8.47 7.37
CA ILE A 289 0.55 -9.01 8.26
C ILE A 289 -0.36 -9.97 7.47
N ALA A 290 -0.81 -9.58 6.27
CA ALA A 290 -1.63 -10.45 5.43
C ALA A 290 -0.89 -11.72 4.99
N GLY A 291 0.38 -11.58 4.58
CA GLY A 291 1.22 -12.71 4.20
C GLY A 291 1.44 -13.71 5.34
N TYR A 292 1.76 -13.21 6.54
CA TYR A 292 1.96 -14.03 7.73
C TYR A 292 0.69 -14.79 8.12
N ASN A 293 -0.45 -14.09 8.21
CA ASN A 293 -1.73 -14.72 8.56
C ASN A 293 -2.19 -15.72 7.50
N ALA A 294 -1.99 -15.43 6.21
CA ALA A 294 -2.35 -16.36 5.14
C ALA A 294 -1.48 -17.62 5.15
N ALA A 295 -0.18 -17.50 5.50
CA ALA A 295 0.71 -18.65 5.66
C ALA A 295 0.27 -19.55 6.84
N LEU A 296 -0.09 -18.96 7.99
CA LEU A 296 -0.65 -19.70 9.12
C LEU A 296 -1.98 -20.37 8.76
N LEU A 297 -2.88 -19.64 8.10
CA LEU A 297 -4.16 -20.17 7.64
C LEU A 297 -3.97 -21.37 6.71
N ALA A 298 -3.06 -21.26 5.73
CA ALA A 298 -2.72 -22.35 4.82
C ALA A 298 -2.10 -23.54 5.58
N TYR A 299 -1.20 -23.30 6.53
CA TYR A 299 -0.57 -24.34 7.35
C TYR A 299 -1.61 -25.11 8.19
N HIS A 300 -2.50 -24.40 8.90
CA HIS A 300 -3.52 -25.04 9.72
C HIS A 300 -4.49 -25.87 8.88
N ARG A 301 -4.96 -25.34 7.75
CA ARG A 301 -5.82 -26.11 6.82
C ARG A 301 -5.12 -27.30 6.18
N TRP A 302 -3.83 -27.18 5.90
CA TRP A 302 -3.04 -28.29 5.36
C TRP A 302 -2.96 -29.46 6.34
N ASN A 303 -2.78 -29.16 7.62
CA ASN A 303 -2.61 -30.17 8.68
C ASN A 303 -3.93 -30.61 9.35
N GLY A 304 -5.07 -30.03 8.95
CA GLY A 304 -6.37 -30.33 9.55
C GLY A 304 -6.59 -29.74 10.94
N ASN A 305 -5.79 -28.73 11.33
CA ASN A 305 -5.87 -28.04 12.61
C ASN A 305 -6.84 -26.85 12.52
N GLU A 306 -8.09 -27.11 12.11
CA GLU A 306 -9.07 -26.05 11.88
C GLU A 306 -9.50 -25.34 13.18
N ASP A 307 -9.37 -26.00 14.32
CA ASP A 307 -9.57 -25.45 15.67
C ASP A 307 -8.53 -24.40 16.08
N MET A 308 -7.43 -24.32 15.34
CA MET A 308 -6.38 -23.30 15.52
C MET A 308 -6.62 -22.03 14.67
N ILE A 309 -7.66 -22.03 13.82
CA ILE A 309 -8.04 -20.88 12.99
C ILE A 309 -9.10 -20.07 13.74
N ASP A 310 -8.96 -18.74 13.75
CA ASP A 310 -9.94 -17.80 14.33
C ASP A 310 -10.38 -18.18 15.74
N GLN A 311 -9.42 -18.34 16.65
CA GLN A 311 -9.67 -18.66 18.05
C GLN A 311 -10.29 -17.46 18.79
N ASP A 312 -11.60 -17.30 18.68
CA ASP A 312 -12.36 -16.16 19.23
C ASP A 312 -12.11 -15.91 20.73
N ASP A 313 -11.87 -16.98 21.51
CA ASP A 313 -11.60 -16.91 22.95
C ASP A 313 -10.10 -16.84 23.32
N LEU A 314 -9.18 -16.83 22.36
CA LEU A 314 -7.74 -16.92 22.64
C LEU A 314 -7.26 -15.78 23.55
N TYR A 315 -7.77 -14.58 23.35
CA TYR A 315 -7.38 -13.41 24.15
C TYR A 315 -7.85 -13.54 25.60
N GLU A 316 -9.04 -14.08 25.83
CA GLU A 316 -9.56 -14.34 27.18
C GLU A 316 -8.83 -15.52 27.83
N LYS A 317 -8.50 -16.57 27.07
CA LYS A 317 -7.68 -17.70 27.54
C LYS A 317 -6.27 -17.25 27.96
N LEU A 318 -5.61 -16.41 27.17
CA LEU A 318 -4.28 -15.88 27.46
C LEU A 318 -4.25 -14.97 28.70
N LYS A 319 -5.33 -14.22 28.97
CA LYS A 319 -5.46 -13.43 30.21
C LYS A 319 -5.58 -14.30 31.46
N THR A 320 -6.17 -15.49 31.36
CA THR A 320 -6.35 -16.41 32.49
C THR A 320 -5.12 -17.29 32.77
N GLU A 321 -4.13 -17.32 31.87
CA GLU A 321 -2.90 -18.12 32.01
C GLU A 321 -1.68 -17.31 32.51
N LEU A 322 -1.83 -15.99 32.70
CA LEU A 322 -0.84 -15.07 33.29
C LEU A 322 -1.23 -14.66 34.72
#